data_AF-A0A9X8RF70-F1
#
_entry.id   AF-A0A9X8RF70-F1
#
_cell.length_a   1.000
_cell.length_b   1.000
_cell.length_c   1.000
_cell.angle_alpha   90.00
_cell.angle_beta   90.00
_cell.angle_gamma   90.00
#
_symmetry.space_group_name_H-M   'P 1'
#
loop_
_entity.id
_entity.type
_entity.pdbx_description
1 polymer ?
#
loop_
_entity_poly.entity_id
_entity_poly.type
_entity_poly.pdbx_seq_one_letter_code
_entity_poly.pdbx_strand_id
1 'polypeptide(L)'
;MKSIPKKQEILLDEEIDEQEFVSIINSFYKQDCYIYAIIPEYEQDLLNELSNDFSEVNKFPLPRSFPREMGCMGYVKDSLKKYIYDFYLRSTTMDYLVFSETDVSDQLSNLTKKSLDIYKIFESNKIPHITIGPDGQWLNVRVY
;
A
#
# COMPACT_ATOMS: atom_id res chain seq x y z
N MET A 1 -12.69 26.44 -1.49
CA MET A 1 -11.33 26.57 -2.06
C MET A 1 -10.90 25.20 -2.55
N LYS A 2 -10.45 25.04 -3.80
CA LYS A 2 -9.81 23.79 -4.24
C LYS A 2 -8.40 23.79 -3.63
N SER A 3 -8.17 23.04 -2.56
CA SER A 3 -6.81 22.79 -2.09
C SER A 3 -6.05 22.07 -3.20
N ILE A 4 -4.87 22.59 -3.54
CA ILE A 4 -3.96 21.94 -4.47
C ILE A 4 -3.28 20.83 -3.67
N PRO A 5 -3.30 19.56 -4.14
CA PRO A 5 -2.60 18.50 -3.44
C PRO A 5 -1.13 18.85 -3.27
N LYS A 6 -0.64 18.84 -2.03
CA LYS A 6 0.78 18.96 -1.77
C LYS A 6 1.40 17.58 -2.05
N LYS A 7 2.21 17.51 -3.09
CA LYS A 7 3.08 16.36 -3.36
C LYS A 7 4.41 16.61 -2.65
N GLN A 8 4.88 15.62 -1.91
CA GLN A 8 6.24 15.60 -1.39
C GLN A 8 6.87 14.25 -1.74
N GLU A 9 8.11 14.29 -2.18
CA GLU A 9 8.93 13.09 -2.39
C GLU A 9 9.98 13.04 -1.29
N ILE A 10 10.17 11.86 -0.70
CA ILE A 10 11.15 11.62 0.37
C ILE A 10 12.08 10.53 -0.12
N LEU A 11 13.32 10.89 -0.40
CA LEU A 11 14.36 9.93 -0.75
C LEU A 11 14.65 9.05 0.47
N LEU A 12 14.75 7.75 0.25
CA LEU A 12 15.12 6.78 1.24
C LEU A 12 16.61 6.49 1.13
N ASP A 13 17.23 6.17 2.26
CA ASP A 13 18.60 5.66 2.26
C ASP A 13 18.62 4.27 1.60
N GLU A 14 19.69 3.95 0.87
CA GLU A 14 19.85 2.63 0.25
C GLU A 14 19.95 1.51 1.29
N GLU A 15 20.47 1.83 2.48
CA GLU A 15 20.62 0.90 3.61
C GLU A 15 19.60 1.15 4.71
N ILE A 16 18.47 1.82 4.41
CA ILE A 16 17.46 2.16 5.40
C ILE A 16 16.98 0.91 6.15
N ASP A 17 17.01 0.99 7.48
CA ASP A 17 16.54 -0.10 8.34
C ASP A 17 15.05 0.02 8.69
N GLU A 18 14.50 -1.02 9.33
CA GLU A 18 13.10 -1.06 9.76
C GLU A 18 12.73 0.12 10.67
N GLN A 19 13.58 0.46 11.64
CA GLN A 19 13.28 1.49 12.63
C GLN A 19 13.27 2.87 11.96
N GLU A 20 14.22 3.13 11.08
CA GLU A 20 14.30 4.35 10.28
C GLU A 20 13.08 4.49 9.37
N PHE A 21 12.72 3.44 8.64
CA PHE A 21 11.56 3.45 7.76
C PHE A 21 10.26 3.68 8.52
N VAL A 22 10.05 2.95 9.62
CA VAL A 22 8.88 3.11 10.49
C VAL A 22 8.84 4.50 11.13
N SER A 23 10.00 5.09 11.47
CA SER A 23 10.11 6.46 11.97
C SER A 23 9.64 7.48 10.93
N ILE A 24 10.05 7.32 9.65
CA ILE A 24 9.57 8.16 8.55
C ILE A 24 8.04 8.06 8.46
N ILE A 25 7.47 6.86 8.44
CA ILE A 25 6.01 6.70 8.36
C ILE A 25 5.31 7.29 9.58
N ASN A 26 5.86 7.12 10.79
CA ASN A 26 5.33 7.73 12.02
C ASN A 26 5.34 9.26 12.01
N SER A 27 6.24 9.88 11.25
CA SER A 27 6.25 11.34 11.09
C SER A 27 5.00 11.87 10.37
N PHE A 28 4.36 11.02 9.54
CA PHE A 28 3.09 11.31 8.87
C PHE A 28 1.90 10.72 9.60
N TYR A 29 2.00 9.47 10.04
CA TYR A 29 0.91 8.68 10.58
C TYR A 29 1.15 8.30 12.03
N LYS A 30 0.51 9.04 12.95
CA LYS A 30 0.75 8.89 14.40
C LYS A 30 -0.02 7.74 15.03
N GLN A 31 -1.09 7.27 14.39
CA GLN A 31 -1.97 6.24 14.93
C GLN A 31 -2.00 5.01 14.00
N ASP A 32 -3.19 4.59 13.60
CA ASP A 32 -3.44 3.45 12.73
C ASP A 32 -2.85 3.67 11.34
N CYS A 33 -2.18 2.67 10.79
CA CYS A 33 -1.77 2.68 9.39
C CYS A 33 -2.48 1.54 8.67
N TYR A 34 -3.35 1.87 7.73
CA TYR A 34 -3.90 0.90 6.81
C TYR A 34 -2.94 0.69 5.65
N ILE A 35 -2.63 -0.58 5.39
CA ILE A 35 -1.82 -1.01 4.26
C ILE A 35 -2.77 -1.62 3.24
N TYR A 36 -2.90 -1.01 2.08
CA TYR A 36 -3.71 -1.50 0.98
C TYR A 36 -2.81 -2.08 -0.10
N ALA A 37 -3.06 -3.33 -0.48
CA ALA A 37 -2.21 -4.01 -1.44
C ALA A 37 -2.98 -5.00 -2.32
N ILE A 38 -2.35 -5.34 -3.45
CA ILE A 38 -2.68 -6.54 -4.21
C ILE A 38 -1.48 -7.47 -4.11
N ILE A 39 -1.61 -8.51 -3.30
CA ILE A 39 -0.55 -9.47 -3.00
C ILE A 39 -0.64 -10.62 -4.00
N PRO A 40 0.40 -10.87 -4.83
CA PRO A 40 0.44 -12.02 -5.72
C PRO A 40 0.34 -13.35 -4.95
N GLU A 41 -0.30 -14.37 -5.53
CA GLU A 41 -0.45 -15.68 -4.86
C GLU A 41 0.89 -16.41 -4.58
N TYR A 42 1.95 -16.09 -5.32
CA TYR A 42 3.30 -16.62 -5.09
C TYR A 42 3.96 -16.06 -3.83
N GLU A 43 3.50 -14.93 -3.31
CA GLU A 43 3.96 -14.35 -2.04
C GLU A 43 3.32 -15.09 -0.84
N GLN A 44 3.41 -16.42 -0.85
CA GLN A 44 2.79 -17.30 0.14
C GLN A 44 3.30 -17.03 1.55
N ASP A 45 4.59 -16.74 1.70
CA ASP A 45 5.19 -16.44 3.00
C ASP A 45 4.53 -15.22 3.65
N LEU A 46 4.35 -14.13 2.88
CA LEU A 46 3.65 -12.95 3.36
C LEU A 46 2.17 -13.22 3.63
N LEU A 47 1.48 -13.95 2.74
CA LEU A 47 0.06 -14.29 2.94
C LEU A 47 -0.15 -15.14 4.20
N ASN A 48 0.77 -16.06 4.49
CA ASN A 48 0.71 -16.90 5.69
C ASN A 48 0.96 -16.06 6.95
N GLU A 49 1.96 -15.18 6.92
CA GLU A 49 2.26 -14.25 8.01
C GLU A 49 1.08 -13.34 8.33
N LEU A 50 0.43 -12.80 7.29
CA LEU A 50 -0.71 -11.92 7.44
C LEU A 50 -2.05 -12.64 7.65
N SER A 51 -2.09 -13.98 7.71
CA SER A 51 -3.34 -14.76 7.63
C SER A 51 -4.44 -14.35 8.63
N ASN A 52 -4.08 -13.82 9.80
CA ASN A 52 -5.04 -13.35 10.81
C ASN A 52 -5.38 -11.86 10.69
N ASP A 53 -4.54 -11.08 10.01
CA ASP A 53 -4.57 -9.62 9.99
C ASP A 53 -4.93 -9.04 8.61
N PHE A 54 -4.81 -9.84 7.55
CA PHE A 54 -5.19 -9.48 6.18
C PHE A 54 -6.67 -9.69 5.93
N SER A 55 -7.35 -8.60 5.62
CA SER A 55 -8.73 -8.63 5.14
C SER A 55 -8.73 -8.72 3.62
N GLU A 56 -8.86 -9.95 3.09
CA GLU A 56 -9.04 -10.17 1.66
C GLU A 56 -10.41 -9.65 1.23
N VAL A 57 -10.42 -8.81 0.20
CA VAL A 57 -11.63 -8.19 -0.36
C VAL A 57 -12.01 -8.82 -1.69
N ASN A 58 -11.03 -9.11 -2.56
CA ASN A 58 -11.28 -9.72 -3.85
C ASN A 58 -10.01 -10.34 -4.45
N LYS A 59 -10.15 -11.14 -5.51
CA LYS A 59 -9.04 -11.72 -6.27
C LYS A 59 -9.13 -11.42 -7.75
N PHE A 60 -8.01 -11.08 -8.37
CA PHE A 60 -7.97 -10.75 -9.80
C PHE A 60 -6.73 -11.29 -10.49
N PRO A 61 -6.80 -11.66 -11.77
CA PRO A 61 -5.60 -12.03 -12.50
C PRO A 61 -4.71 -10.80 -12.70
N LEU A 62 -3.45 -10.93 -12.31
CA LEU A 62 -2.45 -9.89 -12.46
C LEU A 62 -2.07 -9.74 -13.95
N PRO A 63 -1.99 -8.50 -14.46
CA PRO A 63 -1.72 -8.26 -15.88
C PRO A 63 -0.28 -8.60 -16.29
N ARG A 64 0.66 -8.65 -15.32
CA ARG A 64 2.11 -8.74 -15.56
C ARG A 64 2.77 -10.07 -15.19
N SER A 65 2.01 -11.06 -14.68
CA SER A 65 2.56 -12.40 -14.36
C SER A 65 2.37 -13.39 -15.52
N PHE A 66 3.40 -14.20 -15.79
CA PHE A 66 3.32 -15.37 -16.68
C PHE A 66 3.88 -16.62 -15.98
N PRO A 67 3.09 -17.70 -15.80
CA PRO A 67 1.68 -17.83 -16.19
C PRO A 67 0.77 -16.81 -15.49
N ARG A 68 -0.42 -16.53 -16.04
CA ARG A 68 -1.34 -15.54 -15.46
C ARG A 68 -1.72 -16.01 -14.06
N GLU A 69 -1.27 -15.25 -13.07
CA GLU A 69 -1.46 -15.53 -11.66
C GLU A 69 -2.50 -14.61 -11.06
N MET A 70 -3.17 -15.06 -10.00
CA MET A 70 -4.10 -14.23 -9.27
C MET A 70 -3.36 -13.39 -8.23
N GLY A 71 -3.89 -12.21 -7.94
CA GLY A 71 -3.49 -11.36 -6.83
C GLY A 71 -4.66 -11.18 -5.88
N CYS A 72 -4.39 -11.33 -4.59
CA CYS A 72 -5.31 -11.09 -3.49
C CYS A 72 -5.31 -9.59 -3.17
N MET A 73 -6.40 -8.92 -3.52
CA MET A 73 -6.63 -7.52 -3.14
C MET A 73 -7.21 -7.47 -1.75
N GLY A 74 -6.63 -6.65 -0.89
CA GLY A 74 -7.11 -6.49 0.47
C GLY A 74 -6.37 -5.40 1.21
N TYR A 75 -6.52 -5.44 2.53
CA TYR A 75 -5.85 -4.50 3.41
C TYR A 75 -5.49 -5.11 4.75
N VAL A 76 -4.49 -4.51 5.40
CA VAL A 76 -4.11 -4.77 6.78
C VAL A 76 -4.35 -3.50 7.58
N LYS A 77 -5.01 -3.63 8.73
CA LYS A 77 -5.07 -2.56 9.72
C LYS A 77 -3.87 -2.71 10.66
N ASP A 78 -2.78 -2.01 10.37
CA ASP A 78 -1.53 -2.14 11.10
C ASP A 78 -1.34 -1.01 12.12
N SER A 79 -2.05 -1.10 13.23
CA SER A 79 -1.96 -0.13 14.34
C SER A 79 -0.58 -0.10 15.01
N LEU A 80 0.18 -1.20 14.91
CA LEU A 80 1.50 -1.33 15.54
C LEU A 80 2.64 -1.11 14.54
N LYS A 81 2.33 -0.85 13.26
CA LYS A 81 3.29 -0.64 12.17
C LYS A 81 4.28 -1.80 11.98
N LYS A 82 3.84 -3.02 12.30
CA LYS A 82 4.65 -4.24 12.24
C LYS A 82 4.95 -4.68 10.81
N TYR A 83 4.02 -4.46 9.89
CA TYR A 83 4.08 -4.99 8.53
C TYR A 83 4.58 -3.96 7.53
N ILE A 84 4.60 -2.67 7.91
CA ILE A 84 4.96 -1.56 7.02
C ILE A 84 6.31 -1.77 6.33
N TYR A 85 7.32 -2.23 7.07
CA TYR A 85 8.64 -2.48 6.50
C TYR A 85 8.67 -3.74 5.63
N ASP A 86 7.98 -4.80 6.01
CA ASP A 86 7.87 -6.01 5.19
C ASP A 86 7.21 -5.77 3.83
N PHE A 87 6.17 -4.94 3.80
CA PHE A 87 5.54 -4.50 2.56
C PHE A 87 6.48 -3.60 1.75
N TYR A 88 7.28 -2.75 2.41
CA TYR A 88 8.29 -1.94 1.74
C TYR A 88 9.35 -2.81 1.04
N LEU A 89 9.88 -3.82 1.71
CA LEU A 89 10.88 -4.74 1.12
C LEU A 89 10.37 -5.46 -0.13
N ARG A 90 9.05 -5.67 -0.22
CA ARG A 90 8.38 -6.33 -1.35
C ARG A 90 7.75 -5.36 -2.34
N SER A 91 7.92 -4.06 -2.13
CA SER A 91 7.27 -3.03 -2.96
C SER A 91 7.67 -3.07 -4.43
N THR A 92 8.88 -3.55 -4.75
CA THR A 92 9.37 -3.68 -6.12
C THR A 92 8.75 -4.87 -6.87
N THR A 93 8.21 -5.85 -6.14
CA THR A 93 7.53 -7.03 -6.71
C THR A 93 6.01 -6.87 -6.70
N MET A 94 5.47 -5.82 -6.07
CA MET A 94 4.04 -5.54 -5.95
C MET A 94 3.62 -4.26 -6.68
N ASP A 95 2.73 -4.38 -7.67
CA ASP A 95 2.28 -3.24 -8.48
C ASP A 95 1.42 -2.22 -7.69
N TYR A 96 0.80 -2.64 -6.59
CA TYR A 96 -0.18 -1.84 -5.84
C TYR A 96 0.11 -1.89 -4.34
N LEU A 97 0.63 -0.80 -3.79
CA LEU A 97 0.90 -0.64 -2.36
C LEU A 97 0.65 0.82 -1.93
N VAL A 98 -0.26 0.99 -0.98
CA VAL A 98 -0.66 2.30 -0.45
C VAL A 98 -0.77 2.26 1.07
N PHE A 99 -0.18 3.25 1.74
CA PHE A 99 -0.32 3.49 3.17
C PHE A 99 -1.21 4.69 3.45
N SER A 100 -2.15 4.56 4.38
CA SER A 100 -3.12 5.61 4.74
C SER A 100 -3.56 5.49 6.20
N GLU A 101 -3.76 6.61 6.87
CA GLU A 101 -4.46 6.65 8.18
C GLU A 101 -5.99 6.49 8.03
N THR A 102 -6.52 6.80 6.85
CA THR A 102 -7.96 6.73 6.56
C THR A 102 -8.35 5.34 6.08
N ASP A 103 -9.38 4.78 6.70
CA ASP A 103 -10.02 3.54 6.27
C ASP A 103 -10.83 3.76 4.98
N VAL A 104 -10.45 3.03 3.92
CA VAL A 104 -11.15 2.99 2.62
C VAL A 104 -11.62 1.58 2.23
N SER A 105 -11.75 0.68 3.20
CA SER A 105 -12.15 -0.73 2.99
C SER A 105 -13.46 -0.87 2.21
N ASP A 106 -14.46 -0.06 2.53
CA ASP A 106 -15.75 -0.01 1.81
C ASP A 106 -15.57 0.37 0.34
N GLN A 107 -14.75 1.36 0.02
CA GLN A 107 -14.47 1.79 -1.35
C GLN A 107 -13.66 0.73 -2.11
N LEU A 108 -12.75 0.03 -1.43
CA LEU A 108 -11.95 -1.05 -2.00
C LEU A 108 -12.85 -2.22 -2.46
N SER A 109 -13.90 -2.55 -1.69
CA SER A 109 -14.85 -3.61 -2.04
C SER A 109 -15.64 -3.35 -3.32
N ASN A 110 -15.79 -2.08 -3.69
CA ASN A 110 -16.51 -1.67 -4.90
C ASN A 110 -15.64 -1.71 -6.18
N LEU A 111 -14.34 -2.04 -6.07
CA LEU A 111 -13.47 -2.14 -7.24
C LEU A 111 -13.83 -3.35 -8.10
N THR A 112 -13.89 -3.11 -9.42
CA THR A 112 -14.11 -4.15 -10.42
C THR A 112 -12.83 -4.44 -11.19
N LYS A 113 -12.76 -5.62 -11.82
CA LYS A 113 -11.62 -6.07 -12.66
C LYS A 113 -11.20 -5.07 -13.76
N LYS A 114 -12.12 -4.19 -14.21
CA LYS A 114 -11.83 -3.17 -15.24
C LYS A 114 -11.16 -1.91 -14.70
N SER A 115 -11.16 -1.71 -13.38
CA SER A 115 -10.69 -0.50 -12.71
C SER A 115 -9.82 -0.85 -11.49
N LEU A 116 -8.81 -1.70 -11.66
CA LEU A 116 -7.98 -2.23 -10.55
C LEU A 116 -7.03 -1.21 -9.89
N ASP A 117 -7.22 0.07 -10.16
CA ASP A 117 -6.28 1.11 -9.81
C ASP A 117 -6.58 1.65 -8.41
N ILE A 118 -6.00 0.99 -7.41
CA ILE A 118 -6.19 1.35 -5.99
C ILE A 118 -5.81 2.82 -5.75
N TYR A 119 -4.76 3.32 -6.42
CA TYR A 119 -4.30 4.71 -6.28
C TYR A 119 -5.41 5.72 -6.63
N LYS A 120 -6.24 5.44 -7.64
CA LYS A 120 -7.34 6.32 -8.05
C LYS A 120 -8.40 6.49 -6.97
N ILE A 121 -8.61 5.52 -6.08
CA ILE A 121 -9.53 5.69 -4.94
C ILE A 121 -9.04 6.85 -4.09
N PHE A 122 -7.77 6.85 -3.73
CA PHE A 122 -7.21 7.87 -2.86
C PHE A 122 -7.15 9.24 -3.55
N GLU A 123 -6.73 9.29 -4.81
CA GLU A 123 -6.64 10.56 -5.55
C GLU A 123 -8.03 11.18 -5.80
N SER A 124 -9.02 10.39 -6.20
CA SER A 124 -10.36 10.88 -6.53
C SER A 124 -11.11 11.38 -5.29
N ASN A 125 -10.91 10.71 -4.16
CA ASN A 125 -11.52 11.07 -2.88
C ASN A 125 -10.66 12.07 -2.07
N LYS A 126 -9.50 12.50 -2.60
CA LYS A 126 -8.56 13.40 -1.94
C LYS A 126 -8.14 12.91 -0.54
N ILE A 127 -7.89 11.62 -0.44
CA ILE A 127 -7.50 10.98 0.81
C ILE A 127 -5.97 11.06 0.91
N PRO A 128 -5.42 11.61 2.01
CA PRO A 128 -3.99 11.60 2.24
C PRO A 128 -3.44 10.17 2.23
N HIS A 129 -2.37 9.95 1.47
CA HIS A 129 -1.79 8.62 1.33
C HIS A 129 -0.30 8.72 1.00
N ILE A 130 0.42 7.63 1.27
CA ILE A 130 1.82 7.43 0.91
C ILE A 130 1.89 6.23 -0.03
N THR A 131 2.62 6.37 -1.13
CA THR A 131 2.99 5.25 -2.00
C THR A 131 4.50 5.16 -2.10
N ILE A 132 5.02 4.02 -2.52
CA ILE A 132 6.45 3.83 -2.75
C ILE A 132 6.76 4.08 -4.24
N GLY A 133 7.93 4.63 -4.53
CA GLY A 133 8.44 4.78 -5.88
C GLY A 133 8.61 3.42 -6.58
N PRO A 134 8.59 3.35 -7.92
CA PRO A 134 8.64 2.08 -8.65
C PRO A 134 9.87 1.21 -8.35
N ASP A 135 10.96 1.81 -7.90
CA ASP A 135 12.23 1.16 -7.57
C ASP A 135 12.49 1.07 -6.05
N GLY A 136 11.52 1.48 -5.23
CA GLY A 136 11.66 1.47 -3.77
C GLY A 136 12.51 2.61 -3.21
N GLN A 137 13.07 3.52 -4.02
CA GLN A 137 14.08 4.48 -3.53
C GLN A 137 13.50 5.74 -2.91
N TRP A 138 12.20 5.98 -3.02
CA TRP A 138 11.54 7.12 -2.39
C TRP A 138 10.09 6.84 -2.02
N LEU A 139 9.55 7.69 -1.15
CA LEU A 139 8.12 7.74 -0.83
C LEU A 139 7.47 8.92 -1.55
N ASN A 140 6.30 8.69 -2.14
CA ASN A 140 5.41 9.73 -2.64
C ASN A 140 4.35 10.01 -1.57
N VAL A 141 4.45 11.16 -0.92
CA VAL A 141 3.47 11.63 0.07
C VAL A 141 2.49 12.57 -0.60
N ARG A 142 1.19 12.25 -0.48
CA ARG A 142 0.08 13.09 -0.95
C ARG A 142 -0.71 13.60 0.24
N VAL A 143 -0.79 14.92 0.36
CA VAL A 143 -1.61 15.62 1.37
C VAL A 143 -2.57 16.55 0.64
N TYR A 144 -3.83 16.62 1.08
CA TYR A 144 -4.91 17.37 0.44
C TYR A 144 -5.49 18.45 1.34
#